data_AF-A0A813DGC9-F1
#
_entry.id   AF-A0A813DGC9-F1
#
_cell.length_a   1.000
_cell.length_b   1.000
_cell.length_c   1.000
_cell.angle_alpha   90.00
_cell.angle_beta   90.00
_cell.angle_gamma   90.00
#
_symmetry.space_group_name_H-M   'P 1'
#
loop_
_entity.id
_entity.type
_entity.pdbx_description
1 polymer ?
#
loop_
_entity_poly.entity_id
_entity_poly.type
_entity_poly.pdbx_seq_one_letter_code
_entity_poly.pdbx_strand_id
1 'polypeptide(L)'
;MAANTGNTPYRLNYSRRRLIDADLRKLQAELKGDLLFEEVDFSQNELSSTGLRAVLELCKRCPKLRILKLFKNRIDDVGAEGLAELCKLIPRIEEMHLSHNHMTAAGVIKLVTAAEQARPPHVSPLWLRLEQNDVLDPDRVFDQMKSELSVCKRTDEVRCTVRVCCQKNKVHLPFFHLQRSCRAGAGPPREGYPATQAPRLPPAVPTRSVSHAKPEVAPEQKPIQPASGGDGCAWDIA
;
A
#
# COMPACT_ATOMS: atom_id res chain seq x y z
N MET A 1 -22.57 30.54 -4.76
CA MET A 1 -21.33 30.56 -3.96
C MET A 1 -20.61 29.23 -4.19
N ALA A 2 -19.46 29.23 -4.87
CA ALA A 2 -18.69 28.01 -5.05
C ALA A 2 -18.20 27.56 -3.67
N ALA A 3 -18.71 26.43 -3.18
CA ALA A 3 -18.24 25.84 -1.94
C ALA A 3 -16.72 25.66 -2.07
N ASN A 4 -15.95 26.18 -1.11
CA ASN A 4 -14.54 25.90 -1.00
C ASN A 4 -14.39 24.39 -0.86
N THR A 5 -14.15 23.70 -1.98
CA THR A 5 -14.17 22.23 -2.06
C THR A 5 -13.02 21.59 -1.30
N GLY A 6 -12.07 22.40 -0.79
CA GLY A 6 -10.82 21.93 -0.19
C GLY A 6 -9.86 21.31 -1.20
N ASN A 7 -10.22 21.35 -2.49
CA ASN A 7 -9.41 20.79 -3.57
C ASN A 7 -8.33 21.79 -3.98
N THR A 8 -7.13 21.28 -4.21
CA THR A 8 -6.00 22.00 -4.80
C THR A 8 -5.41 21.15 -5.92
N PRO A 9 -4.46 21.66 -6.71
CA PRO A 9 -3.78 20.84 -7.72
C PRO A 9 -3.13 19.56 -7.18
N TYR A 10 -2.80 19.53 -5.88
CA TYR A 10 -2.11 18.41 -5.21
C TYR A 10 -2.97 17.71 -4.14
N ARG A 11 -4.18 18.19 -3.88
CA ARG A 11 -5.09 17.60 -2.89
C ARG A 11 -6.49 17.44 -3.47
N LEU A 12 -7.01 16.23 -3.41
CA LEU A 12 -8.40 15.91 -3.72
C LEU A 12 -9.17 15.63 -2.42
N ASN A 13 -10.15 16.47 -2.09
CA ASN A 13 -10.94 16.38 -0.88
C ASN A 13 -12.44 16.23 -1.18
N TYR A 14 -12.94 15.02 -1.01
CA TYR A 14 -14.35 14.64 -1.05
C TYR A 14 -14.86 14.14 0.30
N SER A 15 -14.17 14.49 1.39
CA SER A 15 -14.55 14.07 2.74
C SER A 15 -15.87 14.71 3.19
N ARG A 16 -16.65 13.98 4.01
CA ARG A 16 -17.88 14.46 4.65
C ARG A 16 -18.94 14.96 3.66
N ARG A 17 -19.09 14.28 2.52
CA ARG A 17 -20.06 14.67 1.47
C ARG A 17 -21.27 13.74 1.39
N ARG A 18 -21.35 12.72 2.26
CA ARG A 18 -22.38 11.67 2.23
C ARG A 18 -22.42 10.95 0.87
N LEU A 19 -21.24 10.75 0.28
CA LEU A 19 -21.13 10.05 -1.00
C LEU A 19 -21.48 8.58 -0.83
N ILE A 20 -22.21 8.06 -1.79
CA ILE A 20 -22.45 6.63 -1.99
C ILE A 20 -21.70 6.14 -3.23
N ASP A 21 -21.61 4.82 -3.41
CA ASP A 21 -20.89 4.21 -4.53
C ASP A 21 -21.32 4.73 -5.91
N ALA A 22 -22.61 5.07 -6.07
CA ALA A 22 -23.16 5.58 -7.31
C ALA A 22 -22.61 6.97 -7.70
N ASP A 23 -22.23 7.80 -6.73
CA ASP A 23 -21.72 9.16 -6.98
C ASP A 23 -20.33 9.14 -7.61
N LEU A 24 -19.54 8.11 -7.30
CA LEU A 24 -18.16 8.01 -7.75
C LEU A 24 -18.04 7.75 -9.26
N ARG A 25 -19.08 7.18 -9.89
CA ARG A 25 -19.12 7.03 -11.36
C ARG A 25 -19.05 8.39 -12.06
N LYS A 26 -19.77 9.39 -11.54
CA LYS A 26 -19.76 10.75 -12.10
C LYS A 26 -18.39 11.40 -11.88
N LEU A 27 -17.85 11.26 -10.68
CA LEU A 27 -16.55 11.84 -10.33
C LEU A 27 -15.40 11.27 -11.19
N GLN A 28 -15.42 9.98 -11.49
CA GLN A 28 -14.42 9.38 -12.39
C GLN A 28 -14.48 9.95 -13.81
N ALA A 29 -15.67 10.31 -14.30
CA ALA A 29 -15.84 10.91 -15.62
C ALA A 29 -15.34 12.37 -15.68
N GLU A 30 -15.42 13.09 -14.56
CA GLU A 30 -14.98 14.48 -14.43
C GLU A 30 -13.45 14.61 -14.33
N LEU A 31 -12.80 13.67 -13.64
CA LEU A 31 -11.35 13.69 -13.44
C LEU A 31 -10.67 12.88 -14.54
N LYS A 32 -10.18 13.55 -15.58
CA LYS A 32 -9.49 12.95 -16.76
C LYS A 32 -7.97 13.22 -16.76
N GLY A 33 -7.22 12.38 -17.47
CA GLY A 33 -5.76 12.51 -17.63
C GLY A 33 -4.92 12.09 -16.41
N ASP A 34 -3.64 12.43 -16.43
CA ASP A 34 -2.75 12.20 -15.28
C ASP A 34 -3.08 13.19 -14.16
N LEU A 35 -3.11 12.68 -12.93
CA LEU A 35 -3.50 13.46 -11.76
C LEU A 35 -2.26 13.72 -10.89
N LEU A 36 -2.11 14.95 -10.43
CA LEU A 36 -0.95 15.37 -9.63
C LEU A 36 -1.20 15.29 -8.12
N PHE A 37 -2.28 14.62 -7.69
CA PHE A 37 -2.65 14.57 -6.30
C PHE A 37 -1.61 13.80 -5.46
N GLU A 38 -1.14 14.45 -4.40
CA GLU A 38 -0.31 13.87 -3.35
C GLU A 38 -1.16 13.43 -2.15
N GLU A 39 -2.35 14.01 -2.00
CA GLU A 39 -3.32 13.65 -0.96
C GLU A 39 -4.71 13.43 -1.57
N VAL A 40 -5.31 12.29 -1.25
CA VAL A 40 -6.68 11.93 -1.64
C VAL A 40 -7.48 11.61 -0.38
N ASP A 41 -8.56 12.35 -0.15
CA ASP A 41 -9.42 12.21 1.02
C ASP A 41 -10.89 11.98 0.62
N PHE A 42 -11.36 10.76 0.88
CA PHE A 42 -12.76 10.33 0.74
C PHE A 42 -13.33 9.86 2.09
N SER A 43 -12.74 10.31 3.21
CA SER A 43 -13.18 9.94 4.54
C SER A 43 -14.59 10.44 4.87
N GLN A 44 -15.27 9.79 5.82
CA GLN A 44 -16.58 10.20 6.31
C GLN A 44 -17.65 10.25 5.21
N ASN A 45 -17.72 9.16 4.45
CA ASN A 45 -18.75 8.92 3.45
C ASN A 45 -19.37 7.53 3.68
N GLU A 46 -20.17 7.06 2.74
CA GLU A 46 -20.87 5.77 2.82
C GLU A 46 -20.37 4.79 1.76
N LEU A 47 -19.08 4.89 1.43
CA LEU A 47 -18.46 4.10 0.37
C LEU A 47 -18.27 2.66 0.83
N SER A 48 -18.77 1.71 0.04
CA SER A 48 -18.45 0.29 0.20
C SER A 48 -17.17 -0.05 -0.57
N SER A 49 -16.77 -1.33 -0.56
CA SER A 49 -15.68 -1.85 -1.40
C SER A 49 -15.95 -1.67 -2.90
N THR A 50 -17.23 -1.62 -3.33
CA THR A 50 -17.60 -1.32 -4.72
C THR A 50 -17.27 0.14 -5.07
N GLY A 51 -17.63 1.09 -4.20
CA GLY A 51 -17.26 2.50 -4.38
C GLY A 51 -15.76 2.72 -4.29
N LEU A 52 -15.09 2.05 -3.35
CA LEU A 52 -13.64 2.12 -3.19
C LEU A 52 -12.90 1.80 -4.49
N ARG A 53 -13.37 0.82 -5.28
CA ARG A 53 -12.75 0.50 -6.59
C ARG A 53 -12.61 1.74 -7.47
N ALA A 54 -13.60 2.62 -7.49
CA ALA A 54 -13.54 3.85 -8.27
C ALA A 54 -12.48 4.83 -7.75
N VAL A 55 -12.35 4.95 -6.43
CA VAL A 55 -11.31 5.75 -5.78
C VAL A 55 -9.92 5.17 -6.06
N LEU A 56 -9.76 3.85 -6.04
CA LEU A 56 -8.49 3.20 -6.32
C LEU A 56 -8.04 3.41 -7.77
N GLU A 57 -8.95 3.31 -8.75
CA GLU A 57 -8.62 3.63 -10.15
C GLU A 57 -8.15 5.07 -10.32
N LEU A 58 -8.71 6.00 -9.56
CA LEU A 58 -8.23 7.38 -9.51
C LEU A 58 -6.83 7.45 -8.90
N CYS A 59 -6.58 6.75 -7.78
CA CYS A 59 -5.29 6.73 -7.10
C CYS A 59 -4.18 6.15 -7.99
N LYS A 60 -4.48 5.15 -8.83
CA LYS A 60 -3.52 4.57 -9.79
C LYS A 60 -2.99 5.59 -10.81
N ARG A 61 -3.75 6.65 -11.08
CA ARG A 61 -3.38 7.77 -11.97
C ARG A 61 -2.65 8.90 -11.25
N CYS A 62 -2.35 8.73 -9.96
CA CYS A 62 -1.67 9.70 -9.10
C CYS A 62 -0.27 9.17 -8.74
N PRO A 63 0.75 9.30 -9.62
CA PRO A 63 2.09 8.75 -9.36
C PRO A 63 2.81 9.38 -8.17
N LYS A 64 2.33 10.55 -7.70
CA LYS A 64 2.86 11.28 -6.54
C LYS A 64 2.04 11.07 -5.26
N LEU A 65 1.08 10.13 -5.24
CA LEU A 65 0.21 9.92 -4.08
C LEU A 65 1.04 9.50 -2.85
N ARG A 66 0.85 10.25 -1.76
CA ARG A 66 1.53 10.07 -0.47
C ARG A 66 0.55 9.80 0.67
N ILE A 67 -0.65 10.36 0.60
CA ILE A 67 -1.64 10.28 1.68
C ILE A 67 -2.99 9.85 1.11
N LEU A 68 -3.54 8.77 1.64
CA LEU A 68 -4.89 8.29 1.32
C LEU A 68 -5.74 8.19 2.59
N LYS A 69 -6.83 8.94 2.63
CA LYS A 69 -7.77 8.98 3.76
C LYS A 69 -9.11 8.41 3.35
N LEU A 70 -9.49 7.32 4.01
CA LEU A 70 -10.69 6.53 3.74
C LEU A 70 -11.43 6.13 5.03
N PHE A 71 -11.09 6.75 6.16
CA PHE A 71 -11.70 6.43 7.44
C PHE A 71 -13.18 6.79 7.50
N LYS A 72 -13.96 6.10 8.34
CA LYS A 72 -15.42 6.27 8.45
C LYS A 72 -16.11 6.08 7.09
N ASN A 73 -15.94 4.88 6.54
CA ASN A 73 -16.65 4.37 5.36
C ASN A 73 -17.16 2.95 5.69
N ARG A 74 -17.56 2.19 4.66
CA ARG A 74 -18.04 0.81 4.79
C ARG A 74 -17.13 -0.19 4.08
N ILE A 75 -15.81 0.04 4.12
CA ILE A 75 -14.81 -0.79 3.43
C ILE A 75 -14.61 -2.11 4.17
N ASP A 76 -14.78 -3.22 3.48
CA ASP A 76 -14.62 -4.58 4.03
C ASP A 76 -13.35 -5.28 3.49
N ASP A 77 -13.24 -6.59 3.71
CA ASP A 77 -12.10 -7.40 3.27
C ASP A 77 -11.90 -7.41 1.74
N VAL A 78 -12.96 -7.25 0.94
CA VAL A 78 -12.84 -7.11 -0.53
C VAL A 78 -12.16 -5.78 -0.86
N GLY A 79 -12.45 -4.73 -0.12
CA GLY A 79 -11.78 -3.45 -0.27
C GLY A 79 -10.32 -3.49 0.17
N ALA A 80 -10.00 -4.29 1.19
CA ALA A 80 -8.62 -4.55 1.62
C ALA A 80 -7.77 -5.18 0.51
N GLU A 81 -8.35 -6.06 -0.32
CA GLU A 81 -7.67 -6.61 -1.51
C GLU A 81 -7.31 -5.53 -2.52
N GLY A 82 -8.23 -4.61 -2.82
CA GLY A 82 -7.96 -3.48 -3.70
C GLY A 82 -6.84 -2.56 -3.16
N LEU A 83 -6.84 -2.31 -1.85
CA LEU A 83 -5.80 -1.53 -1.18
C LEU A 83 -4.45 -2.26 -1.18
N ALA A 84 -4.44 -3.58 -1.07
CA ALA A 84 -3.22 -4.40 -1.19
C ALA A 84 -2.58 -4.24 -2.57
N GLU A 85 -3.37 -4.24 -3.65
CA GLU A 85 -2.88 -3.96 -5.00
C GLU A 85 -2.38 -2.52 -5.15
N LEU A 86 -3.05 -1.55 -4.52
CA LEU A 86 -2.56 -0.17 -4.50
C LEU A 86 -1.19 -0.06 -3.83
N CYS A 87 -0.95 -0.78 -2.74
CA CYS A 87 0.35 -0.79 -2.06
C CYS A 87 1.47 -1.31 -2.97
N LYS A 88 1.18 -2.33 -3.79
CA LYS A 88 2.14 -2.87 -4.76
C LYS A 88 2.48 -1.86 -5.85
N LEU A 89 1.49 -1.10 -6.31
CA LEU A 89 1.67 -0.08 -7.34
C LEU A 89 2.34 1.19 -6.81
N ILE A 90 2.00 1.61 -5.60
CA ILE A 90 2.48 2.85 -4.95
C ILE A 90 3.20 2.50 -3.64
N PRO A 91 4.35 1.81 -3.71
CA PRO A 91 5.01 1.24 -2.54
C PRO A 91 5.61 2.30 -1.59
N ARG A 92 5.62 3.57 -2.00
CA ARG A 92 6.10 4.72 -1.24
C ARG A 92 4.99 5.57 -0.61
N ILE A 93 3.72 5.16 -0.69
CA ILE A 93 2.62 5.86 0.00
C ILE A 93 2.94 5.99 1.49
N GLU A 94 2.81 7.16 2.09
CA GLU A 94 3.31 7.42 3.45
C GLU A 94 2.26 7.21 4.51
N GLU A 95 1.00 7.50 4.20
CA GLU A 95 -0.11 7.38 5.12
C GLU A 95 -1.34 6.76 4.44
N MET A 96 -1.90 5.76 5.10
CA MET A 96 -3.21 5.21 4.78
C MET A 96 -4.07 5.21 6.03
N HIS A 97 -5.13 6.03 6.03
CA HIS A 97 -6.06 6.12 7.14
C HIS A 97 -7.36 5.37 6.85
N LEU A 98 -7.51 4.20 7.45
CA LEU A 98 -8.60 3.25 7.19
C LEU A 98 -9.43 2.91 8.44
N SER A 99 -9.33 3.73 9.49
CA SER A 99 -10.07 3.47 10.72
C SER A 99 -11.58 3.57 10.52
N HIS A 100 -12.38 2.98 11.41
CA HIS A 100 -13.85 3.04 11.32
C HIS A 100 -14.37 2.50 9.97
N ASN A 101 -13.96 1.28 9.64
CA ASN A 101 -14.43 0.52 8.49
C ASN A 101 -14.86 -0.89 8.96
N HIS A 102 -14.97 -1.86 8.06
CA HIS A 102 -15.52 -3.20 8.30
C HIS A 102 -14.54 -4.33 7.92
N MET A 103 -13.23 -4.08 7.97
CA MET A 103 -12.23 -5.12 7.71
C MET A 103 -12.12 -6.08 8.89
N THR A 104 -12.03 -7.38 8.61
CA THR A 104 -11.73 -8.41 9.60
C THR A 104 -10.22 -8.64 9.68
N ALA A 105 -9.80 -9.59 10.53
CA ALA A 105 -8.41 -10.03 10.58
C ALA A 105 -7.88 -10.48 9.20
N ALA A 106 -8.73 -11.13 8.38
CA ALA A 106 -8.32 -11.65 7.08
C ALA A 106 -7.95 -10.53 6.09
N GLY A 107 -8.80 -9.50 5.97
CA GLY A 107 -8.51 -8.33 5.12
C GLY A 107 -7.31 -7.54 5.63
N VAL A 108 -7.22 -7.32 6.94
CA VAL A 108 -6.08 -6.62 7.56
C VAL A 108 -4.75 -7.33 7.28
N ILE A 109 -4.67 -8.64 7.55
CA ILE A 109 -3.43 -9.40 7.32
C ILE A 109 -3.03 -9.30 5.85
N LYS A 110 -3.97 -9.47 4.92
CA LYS A 110 -3.69 -9.38 3.48
C LYS A 110 -3.15 -8.02 3.07
N LEU A 111 -3.76 -6.93 3.56
CA LEU A 111 -3.31 -5.56 3.29
C LEU A 111 -1.91 -5.30 3.88
N VAL A 112 -1.69 -5.68 5.15
CA VAL A 112 -0.42 -5.45 5.84
C VAL A 112 0.72 -6.24 5.19
N THR A 113 0.48 -7.50 4.83
CA THR A 113 1.44 -8.34 4.10
C THR A 113 1.83 -7.70 2.78
N ALA A 114 0.86 -7.26 1.97
CA ALA A 114 1.16 -6.62 0.69
C ALA A 114 1.92 -5.29 0.87
N ALA A 115 1.55 -4.49 1.87
CA ALA A 115 2.21 -3.22 2.18
C ALA A 115 3.66 -3.41 2.65
N GLU A 116 3.92 -4.42 3.49
CA GLU A 116 5.27 -4.75 3.98
C GLU A 116 6.16 -5.26 2.85
N GLN A 117 5.64 -6.18 2.04
CA GLN A 117 6.38 -6.82 0.95
C GLN A 117 6.72 -5.84 -0.17
N ALA A 118 5.78 -4.97 -0.54
CA ALA A 118 5.99 -3.98 -1.59
C ALA A 118 6.88 -2.82 -1.14
N ARG A 119 6.91 -2.48 0.15
CA ARG A 119 7.65 -1.34 0.66
C ARG A 119 9.17 -1.58 0.57
N PRO A 120 9.92 -0.67 -0.07
CA PRO A 120 11.38 -0.77 -0.13
C PRO A 120 12.03 -0.74 1.25
N PRO A 121 13.21 -1.32 1.42
CA PRO A 121 14.00 -1.11 2.62
C PRO A 121 14.43 0.37 2.71
N HIS A 122 14.69 0.84 3.94
CA HIS A 122 15.27 2.17 4.23
C HIS A 122 14.43 3.39 3.82
N VAL A 123 13.16 3.23 3.45
CA VAL A 123 12.20 4.34 3.38
C VAL A 123 11.45 4.49 4.70
N SER A 124 10.82 5.64 4.91
CA SER A 124 9.92 5.83 6.06
C SER A 124 8.86 4.73 6.13
N PRO A 125 8.48 4.27 7.33
CA PRO A 125 7.44 3.28 7.48
C PRO A 125 6.12 3.80 6.92
N LEU A 126 5.28 2.90 6.41
CA LEU A 126 3.90 3.24 6.12
C LEU A 126 3.16 3.50 7.44
N TRP A 127 2.53 4.65 7.58
CA TRP A 127 1.59 4.93 8.65
C TRP A 127 0.21 4.36 8.29
N LEU A 128 -0.10 3.15 8.75
CA LEU A 128 -1.32 2.43 8.41
C LEU A 128 -2.27 2.36 9.61
N ARG A 129 -3.29 3.23 9.60
CA ARG A 129 -4.28 3.31 10.68
C ARG A 129 -5.46 2.39 10.41
N LEU A 130 -5.65 1.39 11.26
CA LEU A 130 -6.64 0.31 11.12
C LEU A 130 -7.52 0.13 12.36
N GLU A 131 -7.47 1.07 13.32
CA GLU A 131 -8.33 1.04 14.49
C GLU A 131 -9.82 1.12 14.13
N GLN A 132 -10.69 0.60 15.00
CA GLN A 132 -12.15 0.64 14.82
C GLN A 132 -12.63 -0.09 13.55
N ASN A 133 -11.98 -1.18 13.19
CA ASN A 133 -12.47 -2.19 12.26
C ASN A 133 -13.06 -3.39 13.03
N ASP A 134 -13.34 -4.48 12.33
CA ASP A 134 -14.02 -5.68 12.83
C ASP A 134 -13.03 -6.84 13.07
N VAL A 135 -11.82 -6.52 13.54
CA VAL A 135 -10.78 -7.50 13.89
C VAL A 135 -11.08 -8.11 15.26
N LEU A 136 -11.25 -9.43 15.32
CA LEU A 136 -11.33 -10.19 16.57
C LEU A 136 -9.93 -10.47 17.11
N ASP A 137 -9.77 -10.41 18.44
CA ASP A 137 -8.50 -10.62 19.15
C ASP A 137 -7.30 -9.88 18.53
N PRO A 138 -7.32 -8.54 18.48
CA PRO A 138 -6.32 -7.76 17.76
C PRO A 138 -4.88 -7.99 18.24
N ASP A 139 -4.67 -8.27 19.53
CA ASP A 139 -3.34 -8.58 20.04
C ASP A 139 -2.78 -9.88 19.44
N ARG A 140 -3.60 -10.93 19.36
CA ARG A 140 -3.22 -12.20 18.71
C ARG A 140 -2.93 -12.01 17.23
N VAL A 141 -3.77 -11.26 16.53
CA VAL A 141 -3.58 -10.95 15.11
C VAL A 141 -2.29 -10.14 14.89
N PHE A 142 -2.00 -9.18 15.77
CA PHE A 142 -0.77 -8.42 15.72
C PHE A 142 0.46 -9.29 15.96
N ASP A 143 0.43 -10.16 16.97
CA ASP A 143 1.54 -11.05 17.30
C ASP A 143 1.83 -12.02 16.13
N GLN A 144 0.79 -12.55 15.48
CA GLN A 144 0.92 -13.34 14.26
C GLN A 144 1.58 -12.55 13.13
N MET A 145 1.12 -11.32 12.85
CA MET A 145 1.77 -10.49 11.83
C MET A 145 3.22 -10.20 12.20
N LYS A 146 3.52 -9.95 13.48
CA LYS A 146 4.86 -9.59 13.93
C LYS A 146 5.85 -10.76 13.89
N SER A 147 5.40 -12.01 13.95
CA SER A 147 6.30 -13.16 13.77
C SER A 147 6.78 -13.33 12.33
N GLU A 148 6.05 -12.79 11.35
CA GLU A 148 6.31 -13.01 9.92
C GLU A 148 6.68 -11.72 9.15
N LEU A 149 6.28 -10.56 9.66
CA LEU A 149 6.32 -9.29 8.95
C LEU A 149 7.03 -8.19 9.75
N SER A 150 7.57 -7.22 9.02
CA SER A 150 8.21 -6.01 9.55
C SER A 150 7.17 -4.97 10.00
N VAL A 151 6.50 -5.23 11.13
CA VAL A 151 5.41 -4.39 11.67
C VAL A 151 5.70 -3.82 13.08
N CYS A 152 5.20 -2.61 13.35
CA CYS A 152 5.36 -1.93 14.64
C CYS A 152 4.05 -1.34 15.14
N LYS A 153 3.63 -1.69 16.35
CA LYS A 153 2.45 -1.08 17.02
C LYS A 153 2.69 0.31 17.60
N ARG A 154 3.92 0.84 17.44
CA ARG A 154 4.37 2.12 18.00
C ARG A 154 4.20 2.19 19.53
N THR A 155 4.64 1.16 20.26
CA THR A 155 4.65 1.20 21.74
C THR A 155 5.56 2.31 22.28
N ASP A 156 6.69 2.54 21.59
CA ASP A 156 7.62 3.61 21.91
C ASP A 156 7.25 4.87 21.12
N GLU A 157 6.30 5.63 21.66
CA GLU A 157 5.71 6.79 20.99
C GLU A 157 6.70 7.93 20.72
N VAL A 158 7.82 7.95 21.45
CA VAL A 158 8.87 8.96 21.35
C VAL A 158 9.82 8.63 20.20
N ARG A 159 10.32 7.39 20.15
CA ARG A 159 11.30 6.98 19.12
C ARG A 159 10.64 6.47 17.83
N CYS A 160 9.39 6.02 17.89
CA CYS A 160 8.60 5.68 16.71
C CYS A 160 7.64 6.84 16.38
N THR A 161 8.05 7.73 15.47
CA THR A 161 7.21 8.82 14.96
C THR A 161 6.43 8.35 13.72
N VAL A 162 5.68 9.26 13.09
CA VAL A 162 4.97 8.97 11.83
C VAL A 162 5.93 8.52 10.73
N ARG A 163 7.16 9.05 10.71
CA ARG A 163 8.14 8.84 9.62
C ARG A 163 9.36 8.03 10.03
N VAL A 164 9.47 7.61 11.29
CA VAL A 164 10.64 6.93 11.85
C VAL A 164 10.21 5.76 12.72
N CYS A 165 10.83 4.59 12.51
CA CYS A 165 10.69 3.43 13.39
C CYS A 165 12.02 3.13 14.07
N CYS A 166 12.06 3.04 15.40
CA CYS A 166 13.29 2.71 16.14
C CYS A 166 13.79 1.28 15.87
N GLN A 167 12.89 0.38 15.47
CA GLN A 167 13.20 -1.01 15.09
C GLN A 167 13.31 -1.19 13.57
N LYS A 168 13.30 -0.09 12.79
CA LYS A 168 13.34 -0.10 11.31
C LYS A 168 12.22 -0.95 10.67
N ASN A 169 11.09 -1.12 11.37
CA ASN A 169 9.96 -1.83 10.80
C ASN A 169 9.36 -1.05 9.63
N LYS A 170 8.90 -1.75 8.59
CA LYS A 170 8.36 -1.13 7.37
C LYS A 170 6.94 -0.59 7.53
N VAL A 171 6.12 -1.18 8.40
CA VAL A 171 4.71 -0.76 8.56
C VAL A 171 4.42 -0.42 10.02
N HIS A 172 3.90 0.78 10.25
CA HIS A 172 3.35 1.20 11.53
C HIS A 172 1.86 0.90 11.60
N LEU A 173 1.43 0.24 12.67
CA LEU A 173 0.05 -0.10 12.99
C LEU A 173 -0.36 0.56 14.32
N PRO A 174 -0.39 1.91 14.38
CA PRO A 174 -0.75 2.63 15.59
C PRO A 174 -2.18 2.28 16.02
N PHE A 175 -2.41 2.19 17.33
CA PHE A 175 -3.74 1.95 17.92
C PHE A 175 -4.46 0.68 17.45
N PHE A 176 -3.75 -0.30 16.88
CA PHE A 176 -4.36 -1.50 16.29
C PHE A 176 -5.21 -2.31 17.28
N HIS A 177 -4.92 -2.24 18.58
CA HIS A 177 -5.70 -2.88 19.64
C HIS A 177 -7.12 -2.27 19.82
N LEU A 178 -7.39 -1.07 19.31
CA LEU A 178 -8.67 -0.36 19.49
C LEU A 178 -9.70 -0.75 18.43
N GLN A 179 -10.16 -2.01 18.43
CA GLN A 179 -11.14 -2.52 17.46
C GLN A 179 -12.59 -2.39 17.95
N ARG A 180 -13.57 -2.50 17.04
CA ARG A 180 -15.01 -2.39 17.40
C ARG A 180 -15.43 -3.50 18.36
N SER A 181 -14.92 -4.71 18.14
CA SER A 181 -15.12 -5.89 18.97
C SER A 181 -14.66 -5.69 20.42
N CYS A 182 -13.56 -4.93 20.65
CA CYS A 182 -13.05 -4.63 21.99
C CYS A 182 -13.96 -3.71 22.81
N ARG A 183 -14.94 -3.03 22.18
CA ARG A 183 -15.92 -2.16 22.86
C ARG A 183 -17.21 -2.89 23.25
N ALA A 184 -17.38 -4.15 22.85
CA ALA A 184 -18.53 -4.95 23.23
C ALA A 184 -18.32 -5.53 24.65
N GLY A 185 -18.51 -4.70 25.66
CA GLY A 185 -19.03 -5.23 26.92
C GLY A 185 -20.40 -5.85 26.64
N ALA A 186 -20.51 -7.16 26.81
CA ALA A 186 -21.74 -7.95 26.97
C ALA A 186 -22.96 -7.53 26.11
N GLY A 187 -22.99 -7.94 24.85
CA GLY A 187 -24.22 -8.02 24.06
C GLY A 187 -24.20 -9.31 23.23
N PRO A 188 -25.35 -9.98 23.02
CA PRO A 188 -25.36 -11.23 22.26
C PRO A 188 -24.84 -10.98 20.84
N PRO A 189 -24.17 -11.97 20.24
CA PRO A 189 -23.72 -11.87 18.85
C PRO A 189 -24.90 -11.52 17.96
N ARG A 190 -24.71 -10.57 17.04
CA ARG A 190 -25.70 -10.35 15.98
C ARG A 190 -25.81 -11.63 15.16
N GLU A 191 -26.97 -12.26 15.20
CA GLU A 191 -27.31 -13.42 14.37
C GLU A 191 -27.05 -13.09 12.90
N GLY A 192 -26.22 -13.89 12.22
CA GLY A 192 -26.06 -13.80 10.77
C GLY A 192 -24.68 -14.12 10.20
N TYR A 193 -23.62 -14.24 11.01
CA TYR A 193 -22.30 -14.63 10.51
C TYR A 193 -21.94 -16.06 10.95
N PRO A 194 -21.86 -17.03 10.01
CA PRO A 194 -21.39 -18.37 10.35
C PRO A 194 -19.93 -18.30 10.80
N ALA A 195 -19.60 -19.06 11.84
CA ALA A 195 -18.24 -19.23 12.31
C ALA A 195 -17.40 -19.92 11.22
N THR A 196 -16.77 -19.13 10.35
CA THR A 196 -15.81 -19.66 9.39
C THR A 196 -14.47 -19.84 10.08
N GLN A 197 -13.92 -21.05 9.94
CA GLN A 197 -12.59 -21.40 10.44
C GLN A 197 -11.57 -20.36 9.98
N ALA A 198 -10.63 -20.01 10.85
CA ALA A 198 -9.52 -19.13 10.52
C ALA A 198 -8.89 -19.58 9.19
N PRO A 199 -8.76 -18.70 8.18
CA PRO A 199 -8.17 -19.08 6.91
C PRO A 199 -6.72 -19.53 7.15
N ARG A 200 -6.41 -20.77 6.77
CA ARG A 200 -5.03 -21.24 6.72
C ARG A 200 -4.29 -20.48 5.63
N LEU A 201 -3.06 -20.06 5.94
CA LEU A 201 -2.17 -19.41 4.99
C LEU A 201 -1.97 -20.28 3.73
N PRO A 202 -1.83 -19.68 2.54
CA PRO A 202 -1.22 -20.38 1.41
C PRO A 202 0.23 -20.74 1.77
N PRO A 203 0.78 -21.85 1.24
CA PRO A 203 2.14 -22.28 1.55
C PRO A 203 3.15 -21.20 1.18
N ALA A 204 4.17 -21.04 2.03
CA ALA A 204 5.27 -20.11 1.79
C ALA A 204 5.94 -20.40 0.44
N VAL A 205 6.07 -19.36 -0.39
CA VAL A 205 6.90 -19.44 -1.60
C VAL A 205 8.36 -19.47 -1.15
N PRO A 206 9.16 -20.48 -1.52
CA PRO A 206 10.56 -20.55 -1.10
C PRO A 206 11.32 -19.37 -1.71
N THR A 207 11.94 -18.56 -0.84
CA THR A 207 12.88 -17.53 -1.25
C THR A 207 14.10 -18.22 -1.86
N ARG A 208 14.33 -18.01 -3.16
CA ARG A 208 15.61 -18.38 -3.80
C ARG A 208 16.73 -17.61 -3.13
N SER A 209 17.58 -18.32 -2.40
CA SER A 209 18.86 -17.83 -1.90
C SER A 209 19.69 -17.34 -3.09
N VAL A 210 19.92 -16.04 -3.20
CA VAL A 210 20.92 -15.51 -4.13
C VAL A 210 22.27 -15.82 -3.50
N SER A 211 22.88 -16.94 -3.87
CA SER A 211 24.27 -17.22 -3.56
C SER A 211 25.13 -16.14 -4.23
N HIS A 212 25.93 -15.43 -3.43
CA HIS A 212 26.96 -14.52 -3.92
C HIS A 212 27.93 -15.28 -4.85
N ALA A 213 27.71 -15.16 -6.16
CA ALA A 213 28.71 -15.52 -7.15
C ALA A 213 29.81 -14.45 -7.11
N LYS A 214 31.05 -14.91 -6.94
CA LYS A 214 32.28 -14.11 -7.00
C LYS A 214 32.35 -13.44 -8.39
N PRO A 215 32.73 -12.15 -8.50
CA PRO A 215 32.86 -11.52 -9.81
C PRO A 215 33.96 -12.21 -10.62
N GLU A 216 33.60 -12.66 -11.82
CA GLU A 216 34.48 -13.24 -12.82
C GLU A 216 35.37 -12.12 -13.39
N VAL A 217 36.69 -12.31 -13.28
CA VAL A 217 37.69 -11.36 -13.81
C VAL A 217 37.71 -11.51 -15.33
N ALA A 218 37.40 -10.41 -16.03
CA ALA A 218 37.45 -10.37 -17.49
C ALA A 218 38.89 -10.61 -18.00
N PRO A 219 39.07 -11.36 -19.11
CA PRO A 219 40.40 -11.59 -19.67
C PRO A 219 40.96 -10.32 -20.32
N GLU A 220 42.23 -10.08 -20.04
CA GLU A 220 43.07 -8.97 -20.48
C GLU A 220 43.21 -8.97 -22.02
N GLN A 221 42.75 -7.90 -22.67
CA GLN A 221 42.90 -7.73 -24.12
C GLN A 221 44.36 -7.40 -24.45
N LYS A 222 45.00 -8.25 -25.25
CA LYS A 222 46.36 -8.02 -25.78
C LYS A 222 46.38 -6.77 -26.67
N PRO A 223 47.48 -5.98 -26.66
CA PRO A 223 47.62 -4.81 -27.53
C PRO A 223 47.68 -5.22 -29.00
N ILE A 224 46.91 -4.53 -29.84
CA ILE A 224 46.96 -4.63 -31.30
C ILE A 224 48.23 -3.92 -31.80
N GLN A 225 49.10 -4.65 -32.50
CA GLN A 225 50.24 -4.07 -33.21
C GLN A 225 49.79 -3.40 -34.52
N PRO A 226 50.43 -2.31 -34.96
CA PRO A 226 50.08 -1.65 -36.22
C PRO A 226 50.56 -2.48 -37.43
N ALA A 227 49.68 -2.62 -38.41
CA ALA A 227 49.98 -3.27 -39.68
C ALA A 227 50.94 -2.39 -40.51
N SER A 228 52.11 -2.95 -40.83
CA SER A 228 53.03 -2.42 -41.84
C SER A 228 52.45 -2.63 -43.24
N GLY A 229 52.58 -1.59 -44.06
CA GLY A 229 52.06 -1.52 -45.43
C GLY A 229 52.65 -2.52 -46.41
N GLY A 230 51.87 -2.76 -47.47
CA GLY A 230 52.26 -3.47 -48.68
C GLY A 230 51.50 -2.85 -49.84
N ASP A 231 52.21 -2.03 -50.60
CA ASP A 231 51.81 -1.44 -51.87
C ASP A 231 51.42 -2.49 -52.92
N GLY A 232 50.51 -2.16 -53.84
CA GLY A 232 50.28 -3.01 -55.00
C GLY A 232 49.09 -2.71 -55.90
N CYS A 233 49.23 -1.64 -56.69
CA CYS A 233 48.83 -1.51 -58.10
C CYS A 233 47.36 -1.57 -58.58
N ALA A 234 47.05 -0.50 -59.32
CA ALA A 234 46.50 -0.47 -60.69
C ALA A 234 44.98 -0.59 -60.89
N TRP A 235 44.37 0.55 -61.25
CA TRP A 235 43.29 0.60 -62.24
C TRP A 235 43.56 1.77 -63.19
N ASP A 236 43.73 1.42 -64.46
CA ASP A 236 43.84 2.30 -65.62
C ASP A 236 42.54 3.11 -65.85
N ILE A 237 42.70 4.36 -66.29
CA ILE A 237 41.65 5.12 -66.98
C ILE A 237 42.29 5.78 -68.21
N ALA A 238 41.78 5.39 -69.38
CA ALA A 238 41.73 6.21 -70.59
C ALA A 238 40.25 6.43 -70.92
#